data_AF-A0A3M1LKW0-F1
#
_entry.id   AF-A0A3M1LKW0-F1
#
_cell.length_a   1.000
_cell.length_b   1.000
_cell.length_c   1.000
_cell.angle_alpha   90.00
_cell.angle_beta   90.00
_cell.angle_gamma   90.00
#
_symmetry.space_group_name_H-M   'P 1'
#
loop_
_entity.id
_entity.type
_entity.pdbx_description
1 polymer ?
#
loop_
_entity_poly.entity_id
_entity_poly.type
_entity_poly.pdbx_seq_one_letter_code
_entity_poly.pdbx_strand_id
1 'polypeptide(L)'
;TILYIDKLVIAPLFGFAILGLYQFAFQLLIFLSMIPMSLIQYLLPQEASSIDRKNIKLFGIVLSAILSLLLFFIFPLVIEIYFKAYEDAIDAARIMAFGIIPMTLNAILNAEFLGRERSFITMIGSLTYIISLILLFLLLGNLLGLIGLAISTLSAIILQTIVLLFFKLRFKE
;
A
#
# COMPACT_ATOMS: atom_id res chain seq x y z
N THR A 1 13.86 1.45 -5.30
CA THR A 1 14.56 0.27 -4.75
C THR A 1 13.65 -0.65 -3.93
N ILE A 2 12.69 -0.14 -3.14
CA ILE A 2 11.76 -0.95 -2.33
C ILE A 2 10.75 -1.76 -3.17
N LEU A 3 10.50 -1.35 -4.42
CA LEU A 3 9.48 -1.90 -5.33
C LEU A 3 9.79 -3.29 -5.94
N TYR A 4 10.94 -3.89 -5.60
CA TYR A 4 11.38 -5.18 -6.13
C TYR A 4 11.63 -6.23 -5.04
N ILE A 5 11.51 -5.84 -3.75
CA ILE A 5 11.79 -6.75 -2.62
C ILE A 5 10.81 -7.92 -2.63
N ASP A 6 9.55 -7.64 -2.93
CA ASP A 6 8.50 -8.62 -3.16
C ASP A 6 8.92 -9.67 -4.19
N LYS A 7 9.46 -9.25 -5.33
CA LYS A 7 9.89 -10.15 -6.41
C LYS A 7 11.08 -11.03 -6.00
N LEU A 8 12.02 -10.46 -5.25
CA LEU A 8 13.19 -11.18 -4.75
C LEU A 8 12.82 -12.27 -3.74
N VAL A 9 11.73 -12.10 -3.01
CA VAL A 9 11.22 -13.09 -2.06
C VAL A 9 10.33 -14.11 -2.77
N ILE A 10 9.41 -13.65 -3.62
CA ILE A 10 8.39 -14.53 -4.19
C ILE A 10 8.97 -15.49 -5.23
N ALA A 11 9.84 -15.00 -6.13
CA ALA A 11 10.38 -15.84 -7.21
C ALA A 11 11.08 -17.12 -6.72
N PRO A 12 12.02 -17.08 -5.74
CA PRO A 12 12.69 -18.29 -5.28
C PRO A 12 11.82 -19.18 -4.38
N LEU A 13 10.84 -18.62 -3.66
CA LEU A 13 10.05 -19.37 -2.67
C LEU A 13 8.79 -20.00 -3.26
N PHE A 14 8.13 -19.31 -4.18
CA PHE A 14 6.81 -19.69 -4.73
C PHE A 14 6.84 -19.92 -6.24
N GLY A 15 7.95 -19.60 -6.91
CA GLY A 15 8.13 -19.78 -8.36
C GLY A 15 7.54 -18.65 -9.21
N PHE A 16 7.89 -18.67 -10.50
CA PHE A 16 7.58 -17.59 -11.43
C PHE A 16 6.09 -17.49 -11.82
N ALA A 17 5.33 -18.59 -11.76
CA ALA A 17 3.91 -18.57 -12.06
C ALA A 17 3.12 -17.75 -11.01
N ILE A 18 3.34 -18.02 -9.72
CA ILE A 18 2.75 -17.25 -8.61
C ILE A 18 3.24 -15.81 -8.63
N LEU A 19 4.53 -15.59 -8.93
CA LEU A 19 5.08 -14.24 -9.09
C LEU A 19 4.34 -13.43 -10.15
N GLY A 20 4.04 -14.04 -11.31
CA GLY A 20 3.32 -13.36 -12.39
C GLY A 20 1.92 -12.91 -11.98
N LEU A 21 1.16 -13.81 -11.34
CA LEU A 21 -0.17 -13.51 -10.82
C LEU A 21 -0.14 -12.44 -9.72
N TYR A 22 0.79 -12.57 -8.77
CA TYR A 22 1.00 -11.57 -7.72
C TYR A 22 1.35 -10.21 -8.31
N GLN A 23 2.28 -10.16 -9.26
CA GLN A 23 2.73 -8.91 -9.87
C GLN A 23 1.58 -8.22 -10.61
N PHE A 24 0.71 -8.99 -11.28
CA PHE A 24 -0.47 -8.44 -11.93
C PHE A 24 -1.41 -7.77 -10.92
N ALA A 25 -1.77 -8.48 -9.84
CA ALA A 25 -2.60 -7.92 -8.76
C ALA A 25 -1.95 -6.68 -8.10
N PHE A 26 -0.64 -6.75 -7.82
CA PHE A 26 0.11 -5.64 -7.23
C PHE A 26 0.18 -4.43 -8.16
N GLN A 27 0.30 -4.64 -9.48
CA GLN A 27 0.32 -3.55 -10.45
C GLN A 27 -0.99 -2.75 -10.46
N LEU A 28 -2.13 -3.40 -10.23
CA LEU A 28 -3.40 -2.71 -10.06
C LEU A 28 -3.36 -1.79 -8.83
N LEU A 29 -2.85 -2.26 -7.69
CA LEU A 29 -2.65 -1.41 -6.52
C LEU A 29 -1.66 -0.25 -6.79
N ILE A 30 -0.59 -0.48 -7.56
CA ILE A 30 0.32 0.60 -7.97
C ILE A 30 -0.42 1.66 -8.79
N PHE A 31 -1.32 1.27 -9.69
CA PHE A 31 -2.13 2.23 -10.43
C PHE A 31 -2.98 3.09 -9.48
N LEU A 32 -3.57 2.49 -8.46
CA LEU A 32 -4.33 3.19 -7.42
C LEU A 32 -3.44 4.13 -6.59
N SER A 33 -2.16 3.78 -6.43
CA SER A 33 -1.18 4.56 -5.67
C SER A 33 -0.87 5.94 -6.28
N MET A 34 -1.34 6.23 -7.49
CA MET A 34 -1.28 7.57 -8.07
C MET A 34 -1.96 8.60 -7.17
N ILE A 35 -3.08 8.26 -6.52
CA ILE A 35 -3.79 9.15 -5.59
C ILE A 35 -2.91 9.54 -4.37
N PRO A 36 -2.40 8.58 -3.56
CA PRO A 36 -1.50 8.91 -2.46
C PRO A 36 -0.22 9.61 -2.92
N MET A 37 0.33 9.24 -4.09
CA MET A 37 1.54 9.86 -4.63
C MET A 37 1.32 11.33 -5.04
N SER A 38 0.16 11.66 -5.60
CA SER A 38 -0.21 13.06 -5.86
C SER A 38 -0.45 13.84 -4.56
N LEU A 39 -1.06 13.20 -3.55
CA LEU A 39 -1.30 13.83 -2.25
C LEU A 39 0.00 14.20 -1.53
N ILE A 40 0.97 13.29 -1.45
CA ILE A 40 2.25 13.60 -0.79
C ILE A 40 3.00 14.72 -1.52
N GLN A 41 3.01 14.72 -2.85
CA GLN A 41 3.66 15.78 -3.64
C GLN A 41 3.05 17.16 -3.38
N TYR A 42 1.72 17.23 -3.24
CA TYR A 42 1.02 18.49 -2.98
C TYR A 42 1.12 18.93 -1.51
N LEU A 43 1.00 17.99 -0.56
CA LEU A 43 0.99 18.29 0.87
C LEU A 43 2.39 18.61 1.40
N LEU A 44 3.44 17.94 0.92
CA LEU A 44 4.81 18.12 1.42
C LEU A 44 5.28 19.59 1.47
N PRO A 45 5.21 20.40 0.39
CA PRO A 45 5.63 21.80 0.45
C PRO A 45 4.76 22.66 1.37
N GLN A 46 3.49 22.29 1.57
CA GLN A 46 2.58 23.02 2.44
C GLN A 46 2.82 22.72 3.91
N GLU A 47 3.08 21.45 4.24
CA GLU A 47 3.49 21.05 5.59
C GLU A 47 4.84 21.69 5.97
N ALA A 48 5.79 21.77 5.02
CA ALA A 48 7.04 22.51 5.21
C ALA A 48 6.83 24.02 5.45
N SER A 49 5.75 24.58 4.89
CA SER A 49 5.34 25.97 5.12
C SER A 49 4.43 26.14 6.34
N SER A 50 4.24 25.10 7.16
CA SER A 50 3.31 25.08 8.32
C SER A 50 1.84 25.36 7.96
N ILE A 51 1.43 25.08 6.72
CA ILE A 51 0.05 25.23 6.24
C ILE A 51 -0.64 23.86 6.27
N ASP A 52 -1.51 23.65 7.26
CA ASP A 52 -2.27 22.40 7.40
C ASP A 52 -3.53 22.40 6.51
N ARG A 53 -3.51 21.62 5.42
CA ARG A 53 -4.66 21.43 4.51
C ARG A 53 -5.55 20.25 4.92
N LYS A 54 -6.21 20.37 6.08
CA LYS A 54 -7.12 19.32 6.61
C LYS A 54 -8.19 18.87 5.60
N ASN A 55 -8.77 19.80 4.84
CA ASN A 55 -9.81 19.49 3.86
C ASN A 55 -9.28 18.58 2.73
N ILE A 56 -8.03 18.78 2.30
CA ILE A 56 -7.41 18.01 1.22
C ILE A 56 -6.99 16.63 1.72
N LYS A 57 -6.51 16.54 2.96
CA LYS A 57 -6.24 15.27 3.65
C LYS A 57 -7.53 14.43 3.75
N LEU A 58 -8.63 15.04 4.19
CA LEU A 58 -9.92 14.35 4.31
C LEU A 58 -10.45 13.91 2.95
N PHE A 59 -10.39 14.78 1.94
CA PHE A 59 -10.79 14.45 0.57
C PHE A 59 -10.01 13.24 0.04
N GLY A 60 -8.69 13.22 0.24
CA GLY A 60 -7.84 12.08 -0.15
C GLY A 60 -8.30 10.76 0.47
N ILE A 61 -8.57 10.74 1.78
CA ILE A 61 -9.02 9.55 2.50
C ILE A 61 -10.38 9.07 1.97
N VAL A 62 -11.34 9.99 1.81
CA VAL A 62 -12.69 9.67 1.30
C VAL A 62 -12.62 9.13 -0.13
N LEU A 63 -11.85 9.77 -1.00
CA LEU A 63 -11.65 9.33 -2.37
C LEU A 63 -11.06 7.93 -2.42
N SER A 64 -10.04 7.65 -1.62
CA SER A 64 -9.42 6.33 -1.56
C SER A 64 -10.36 5.24 -1.04
N ALA A 65 -11.21 5.55 -0.06
CA ALA A 65 -12.23 4.61 0.42
C ALA A 65 -13.27 4.29 -0.66
N ILE A 66 -13.76 5.30 -1.39
CA ILE A 66 -14.71 5.12 -2.49
C ILE A 66 -14.08 4.29 -3.62
N LEU A 67 -12.86 4.65 -4.04
CA LEU A 67 -12.15 3.93 -5.10
C LEU A 67 -11.89 2.48 -4.72
N SER A 68 -11.45 2.22 -3.48
CA SER A 68 -11.23 0.86 -2.99
C SER A 68 -12.50 0.01 -3.11
N LEU A 69 -13.65 0.55 -2.70
CA LEU A 69 -14.91 -0.18 -2.74
C LEU A 69 -15.38 -0.41 -4.17
N LEU A 70 -15.30 0.61 -5.04
CA LEU A 70 -15.66 0.49 -6.45
C LEU A 70 -14.81 -0.58 -7.15
N LEU A 71 -13.50 -0.56 -6.92
CA LEU A 71 -12.58 -1.45 -7.62
C LEU A 71 -12.65 -2.90 -7.14
N PHE A 72 -13.08 -3.14 -5.90
CA PHE A 72 -13.41 -4.48 -5.43
C PHE A 72 -14.47 -5.17 -6.32
N PHE A 73 -15.46 -4.41 -6.80
CA PHE A 73 -16.50 -4.90 -7.70
C PHE A 73 -16.07 -4.87 -9.17
N ILE A 74 -15.27 -3.88 -9.58
CA ILE A 74 -14.86 -3.69 -10.98
C ILE A 74 -13.74 -4.66 -11.40
N PHE A 75 -12.75 -4.94 -10.55
CA PHE A 75 -11.60 -5.79 -10.92
C PHE A 75 -11.97 -7.17 -11.48
N PRO A 76 -12.88 -7.95 -10.87
CA PRO A 76 -13.31 -9.23 -11.42
C PRO A 76 -13.83 -9.11 -12.84
N LEU A 77 -14.74 -8.16 -13.08
CA LEU A 77 -15.33 -7.90 -14.39
C LEU A 77 -14.27 -7.56 -15.43
N VAL A 78 -13.33 -6.68 -15.08
CA VAL A 78 -12.25 -6.27 -15.99
C VAL A 78 -11.30 -7.44 -16.28
N ILE A 79 -10.94 -8.22 -15.26
CA ILE A 79 -9.99 -9.32 -15.40
C ILE A 79 -10.60 -10.46 -16.23
N GLU A 80 -11.83 -10.88 -15.95
CA GLU A 80 -12.50 -11.96 -16.70
C GLU A 80 -12.68 -11.61 -18.18
N ILE A 81 -12.97 -10.34 -18.50
CA ILE A 81 -13.22 -9.90 -19.88
C ILE A 81 -11.92 -9.68 -20.65
N TYR A 82 -10.94 -8.99 -20.06
CA TYR A 82 -9.74 -8.51 -20.77
C TYR A 82 -8.46 -9.27 -20.45
N PHE A 83 -8.38 -9.92 -19.28
CA PHE A 83 -7.16 -10.52 -18.75
C PHE A 83 -7.39 -11.95 -18.26
N LYS A 84 -8.09 -12.76 -19.07
CA LYS A 84 -8.48 -14.14 -18.73
C LYS A 84 -7.33 -15.03 -18.21
N ALA A 85 -6.11 -14.83 -18.69
CA ALA A 85 -4.93 -15.55 -18.22
C ALA A 85 -4.55 -15.26 -16.74
N TYR A 86 -5.18 -14.25 -16.12
CA TYR A 86 -4.96 -13.80 -14.74
C TYR A 86 -6.21 -13.97 -13.86
N GLU A 87 -7.18 -14.80 -14.25
CA GLU A 87 -8.39 -15.07 -13.44
C GLU A 87 -8.05 -15.49 -11.99
N ASP A 88 -7.00 -16.30 -11.80
CA ASP A 88 -6.53 -16.72 -10.47
C ASP A 88 -6.04 -15.56 -9.59
N ALA A 89 -5.76 -14.39 -10.17
CA ALA A 89 -5.32 -13.20 -9.45
C ALA A 89 -6.47 -12.30 -8.97
N ILE A 90 -7.73 -12.60 -9.32
CA ILE A 90 -8.89 -11.75 -9.02
C ILE A 90 -9.01 -11.48 -7.50
N ASP A 91 -8.93 -12.52 -6.68
CA ASP A 91 -9.08 -12.37 -5.23
C ASP A 91 -7.89 -11.62 -4.61
N ALA A 92 -6.67 -11.86 -5.11
CA ALA A 92 -5.50 -11.11 -4.71
C ALA A 92 -5.63 -9.61 -5.06
N ALA A 93 -6.11 -9.29 -6.26
CA ALA A 93 -6.35 -7.92 -6.70
C ALA A 93 -7.41 -7.22 -5.84
N ARG A 94 -8.52 -7.91 -5.54
CA ARG A 94 -9.57 -7.42 -4.64
C ARG A 94 -9.04 -7.09 -3.25
N ILE A 95 -8.24 -7.98 -2.66
CA ILE A 95 -7.64 -7.77 -1.33
C ILE A 95 -6.69 -6.58 -1.37
N MET A 96 -5.79 -6.54 -2.35
CA MET A 96 -4.81 -5.46 -2.47
C MET A 96 -5.45 -4.10 -2.75
N ALA A 97 -6.62 -4.03 -3.40
CA ALA A 97 -7.34 -2.79 -3.65
C ALA A 97 -7.59 -1.97 -2.37
N PHE A 98 -7.87 -2.66 -1.25
CA PHE A 98 -8.03 -2.03 0.07
C PHE A 98 -6.76 -1.35 0.58
N GLY A 99 -5.59 -1.68 0.03
CA GLY A 99 -4.31 -1.06 0.35
C GLY A 99 -4.27 0.43 0.04
N ILE A 100 -5.07 0.94 -0.90
CA ILE A 100 -5.08 2.38 -1.22
C ILE A 100 -5.43 3.25 0.00
N ILE A 101 -6.28 2.76 0.90
CA ILE A 101 -6.73 3.49 2.09
C ILE A 101 -5.54 3.74 3.05
N PRO A 102 -4.86 2.71 3.59
CA PRO A 102 -3.69 2.91 4.44
C PRO A 102 -2.52 3.55 3.69
N MET A 103 -2.35 3.31 2.37
CA MET A 103 -1.35 4.04 1.57
C MET A 103 -1.60 5.56 1.56
N THR A 104 -2.87 5.98 1.51
CA THR A 104 -3.26 7.39 1.57
C THR A 104 -2.96 8.00 2.92
N LEU A 105 -3.22 7.27 4.00
CA LEU A 105 -2.82 7.69 5.34
C LEU A 105 -1.29 7.80 5.45
N ASN A 106 -0.54 6.83 4.92
CA ASN A 106 0.91 6.87 4.89
C ASN A 106 1.44 8.09 4.12
N ALA A 107 0.84 8.42 2.98
CA ALA A 107 1.21 9.60 2.20
C ALA A 107 1.03 10.90 3.00
N ILE A 108 -0.11 11.05 3.69
CA ILE A 108 -0.40 12.20 4.54
C ILE A 108 0.59 12.29 5.71
N LEU A 109 0.81 11.18 6.42
CA LEU A 109 1.71 11.14 7.57
C LEU A 109 3.17 11.40 7.16
N ASN A 110 3.60 10.82 6.04
CA ASN A 110 4.93 11.07 5.50
C ASN A 110 5.10 12.54 5.09
N ALA A 111 4.10 13.18 4.46
CA ALA A 111 4.16 14.61 4.17
C ALA A 111 4.34 15.45 5.44
N GLU A 112 3.57 15.15 6.50
CA GLU A 112 3.66 15.84 7.79
C GLU A 112 5.02 15.67 8.47
N PHE A 113 5.55 14.44 8.52
CA PHE A 113 6.85 14.17 9.15
C PHE A 113 8.01 14.76 8.36
N LEU A 114 8.01 14.62 7.03
CA LEU A 114 9.06 15.15 6.16
C LEU A 114 9.03 16.69 6.15
N GLY A 115 7.85 17.30 6.11
CA GLY A 115 7.70 18.77 6.18
C GLY A 115 8.23 19.37 7.48
N ARG A 116 8.32 18.58 8.56
CA ARG A 116 8.88 18.98 9.86
C ARG A 116 10.32 18.49 10.08
N GLU A 117 11.01 18.11 9.01
CA GLU A 117 12.39 17.58 9.02
C GLU A 117 12.58 16.27 9.82
N ARG A 118 11.50 15.55 10.14
CA ARG A 118 11.54 14.27 10.88
C ARG A 118 11.62 13.07 9.94
N SER A 119 12.55 13.12 8.99
CA SER A 119 12.76 12.06 7.99
C SER A 119 13.02 10.69 8.61
N PHE A 120 13.67 10.65 9.78
CA PHE A 120 13.93 9.42 10.53
C PHE A 120 12.66 8.63 10.86
N ILE A 121 11.55 9.30 11.17
CA ILE A 121 10.27 8.63 11.49
C ILE A 121 9.72 7.94 10.24
N THR A 122 9.79 8.59 9.07
CA THR A 122 9.35 8.00 7.80
C THR A 122 10.21 6.82 7.38
N MET A 123 11.50 6.85 7.72
CA MET A 123 12.42 5.72 7.51
C MET A 123 12.01 4.52 8.37
N ILE A 124 11.70 4.72 9.67
CA ILE A 124 11.21 3.65 10.55
C ILE A 124 9.93 3.03 10.01
N GLY A 125 8.98 3.85 9.54
CA GLY A 125 7.76 3.35 8.91
C GLY A 125 8.07 2.48 7.68
N SER A 126 8.99 2.92 6.83
CA SER A 126 9.39 2.17 5.63
C SER A 126 10.09 0.85 5.96
N LEU A 127 10.96 0.83 6.98
CA LEU A 127 11.59 -0.41 7.47
C LEU A 127 10.56 -1.36 8.05
N THR A 128 9.57 -0.83 8.79
CA THR A 128 8.48 -1.64 9.35
C THR A 128 7.69 -2.33 8.24
N TYR A 129 7.38 -1.61 7.15
CA TYR A 129 6.76 -2.21 5.96
C TYR A 129 7.59 -3.38 5.42
N ILE A 130 8.88 -3.17 5.16
CA ILE A 130 9.76 -4.19 4.55
C ILE A 130 9.87 -5.44 5.43
N ILE A 131 10.15 -5.26 6.72
CA ILE A 131 10.31 -6.36 7.67
C ILE A 131 9.00 -7.14 7.79
N SER A 132 7.88 -6.42 7.94
CA SER A 132 6.56 -7.05 8.04
C SER A 132 6.20 -7.81 6.77
N LEU A 133 6.49 -7.25 5.60
CA LEU A 133 6.21 -7.88 4.31
C LEU A 133 6.95 -9.21 4.18
N ILE A 134 8.26 -9.24 4.45
CA ILE A 134 9.08 -10.46 4.34
C ILE A 134 8.58 -11.51 5.33
N LEU A 135 8.35 -11.14 6.59
CA LEU A 135 7.86 -12.08 7.60
C LEU A 135 6.48 -12.65 7.25
N LEU A 136 5.56 -11.80 6.80
CA LEU A 136 4.22 -12.23 6.44
C LEU A 136 4.21 -13.07 5.16
N PHE A 137 5.06 -12.79 4.17
CA PHE A 137 5.21 -13.66 2.99
C PHE A 137 5.66 -15.07 3.38
N LEU A 138 6.62 -15.19 4.29
CA LEU A 138 7.08 -16.49 4.78
C LEU A 138 5.97 -17.25 5.54
N LEU A 139 5.16 -16.55 6.32
CA LEU A 139 4.09 -17.15 7.12
C LEU A 139 2.83 -17.42 6.28
N LEU A 140 2.17 -16.36 5.81
CA LEU A 140 0.89 -16.42 5.13
C LEU A 140 1.02 -16.91 3.68
N GLY A 141 2.09 -16.53 2.99
CA GLY A 141 2.33 -17.01 1.62
C GLY A 141 2.47 -18.54 1.57
N ASN A 142 3.16 -19.13 2.56
CA ASN A 142 3.29 -20.59 2.64
C ASN A 142 1.99 -21.31 3.03
N LEU A 143 1.12 -20.66 3.82
CA LEU A 143 -0.15 -21.24 4.26
C LEU A 143 -1.28 -21.09 3.24
N LEU A 144 -1.34 -19.97 2.52
CA LEU A 144 -2.48 -19.55 1.70
C LEU A 144 -2.10 -19.21 0.25
N GLY A 145 -0.85 -19.43 -0.16
CA GLY A 145 -0.36 -19.15 -1.51
C GLY A 145 -0.53 -17.69 -1.90
N LEU A 146 -1.04 -17.45 -3.12
CA LEU A 146 -1.22 -16.12 -3.70
C LEU A 146 -2.12 -15.19 -2.85
N ILE A 147 -3.19 -15.73 -2.27
CA ILE A 147 -4.08 -14.98 -1.36
C ILE A 147 -3.31 -14.56 -0.11
N GLY A 148 -2.48 -15.47 0.43
CA GLY A 148 -1.59 -15.18 1.56
C GLY A 148 -0.63 -14.03 1.29
N LEU A 149 -0.04 -13.99 0.08
CA LEU A 149 0.82 -12.89 -0.36
C LEU A 149 0.04 -11.57 -0.44
N ALA A 150 -1.18 -11.58 -0.96
CA ALA A 150 -2.02 -10.38 -1.03
C ALA A 150 -2.38 -9.83 0.37
N ILE A 151 -2.80 -10.71 1.28
CA ILE A 151 -3.09 -10.36 2.69
C ILE A 151 -1.84 -9.82 3.37
N SER A 152 -0.67 -10.41 3.11
CA SER A 152 0.60 -9.96 3.66
C SER A 152 0.95 -8.55 3.21
N THR A 153 0.79 -8.24 1.92
CA THR A 153 1.03 -6.90 1.38
C THR A 153 0.11 -5.88 2.03
N LEU A 154 -1.20 -6.16 2.08
CA LEU A 154 -2.17 -5.27 2.74
C LEU A 154 -1.82 -5.05 4.21
N SER A 155 -1.54 -6.13 4.94
CA SER A 155 -1.21 -6.10 6.37
C SER A 155 0.08 -5.33 6.65
N ALA A 156 1.11 -5.49 5.82
CA ALA A 156 2.35 -4.73 5.94
C ALA A 156 2.14 -3.22 5.77
N ILE A 157 1.29 -2.80 4.82
CA ILE A 157 0.93 -1.38 4.65
C ILE A 157 0.18 -0.86 5.87
N ILE A 158 -0.78 -1.64 6.40
CA ILE A 158 -1.53 -1.29 7.61
C ILE A 158 -0.59 -1.14 8.82
N LEU A 159 0.36 -2.07 9.01
CA LEU A 159 1.34 -2.01 10.09
C LEU A 159 2.22 -0.76 9.98
N GLN A 160 2.68 -0.41 8.78
CA GLN A 160 3.38 0.85 8.54
C GLN A 160 2.52 2.05 8.96
N THR A 161 1.24 2.07 8.60
CA THR A 161 0.31 3.15 9.00
C THR A 161 0.15 3.24 10.50
N ILE A 162 -0.03 2.10 11.19
CA ILE A 162 -0.16 2.05 12.65
C ILE A 162 1.09 2.63 13.33
N VAL A 163 2.29 2.25 12.88
CA VAL A 163 3.53 2.77 13.45
C VAL A 163 3.67 4.28 13.21
N LEU A 164 3.37 4.77 12.01
CA LEU A 164 3.40 6.21 11.72
C LEU A 164 2.37 6.98 12.55
N LEU A 165 1.16 6.43 12.76
CA LEU A 165 0.14 7.01 13.63
C LEU A 165 0.57 7.05 15.09
N PHE A 166 1.20 5.97 15.57
CA PHE A 166 1.74 5.91 16.93
C PHE A 166 2.77 7.03 17.18
N PHE A 167 3.71 7.23 16.25
CA PHE A 167 4.65 8.35 16.35
C PHE A 167 3.93 9.71 16.28
N LYS A 168 2.90 9.85 15.43
CA LYS A 168 2.14 11.11 15.33
C LYS A 168 1.47 11.46 16.66
N LEU A 169 0.92 10.46 17.37
CA LEU A 169 0.32 10.67 18.69
C LEU A 169 1.36 11.05 19.74
N ARG A 170 2.53 10.40 19.75
CA ARG A 170 3.61 10.68 20.70
C ARG A 170 4.23 12.06 20.54
N PHE A 171 4.28 12.57 19.32
CA PHE A 171 4.88 13.86 18.98
C PHE A 171 3.88 15.01 18.86
N LYS A 172 2.63 14.78 19.28
CA LYS A 172 1.60 15.83 19.37
C LYS A 172 1.69 16.65 20.66
N GLU A 173 2.60 16.27 21.56
CA GLU A 173 3.12 17.08 22.69
C GLU A 173 4.34 17.90 22.23
#